data_AF-A0A059VK79-F1
#
_entry.id   AF-A0A059VK79-F1
#
_cell.length_a   1.000
_cell.length_b   1.000
_cell.length_c   1.000
_cell.angle_alpha   90.00
_cell.angle_beta   90.00
_cell.angle_gamma   90.00
#
_symmetry.space_group_name_H-M   'P 1'
#
loop_
_entity.id
_entity.type
_entity.pdbx_description
1 polymer ?
#
loop_
_entity_poly.entity_id
_entity_poly.type
_entity_poly.pdbx_seq_one_letter_code
_entity_poly.pdbx_strand_id
1 'polypeptide(L)'
;LDSGRLDSSGVQLATQNEAKMVLKNKSPRWHEPLQCWRLNFHGRVTVASVKNFQLVASGESDPNNQDDDDVILQFGKIGKDLFTMDYRYPISAFQAFAICVTNFNKSDPGA
;
A
#
# COMPACT_ATOMS: atom_id res chain seq x y z
N LEU A 1 -8.69 4.50 63.67
CA LEU A 1 -8.53 3.30 62.83
C LEU A 1 -9.59 3.36 61.76
N ASP A 2 -9.37 4.20 60.75
CA ASP A 2 -10.24 4.31 59.58
C ASP A 2 -9.32 4.40 58.37
N SER A 3 -9.29 3.32 57.59
CA SER A 3 -8.54 3.22 56.33
C SER A 3 -9.44 2.52 55.33
N GLY A 4 -10.39 3.29 54.78
CA GLY A 4 -11.23 2.88 53.66
C GLY A 4 -10.74 3.50 52.34
N ARG A 5 -10.08 2.67 51.54
CA ARG A 5 -10.27 2.55 50.08
C ARG A 5 -9.91 3.78 49.20
N LEU A 6 -8.69 3.77 48.66
CA LEU A 6 -8.35 4.46 47.42
C LEU A 6 -9.03 3.74 46.25
N ASP A 7 -9.86 4.45 45.50
CA ASP A 7 -10.48 4.02 44.25
C ASP A 7 -9.44 4.11 43.12
N SER A 8 -8.73 3.02 42.89
CA SER A 8 -8.03 2.79 41.63
C SER A 8 -9.08 2.58 40.53
N SER A 9 -9.62 3.66 39.99
CA SER A 9 -10.28 3.65 38.69
C SER A 9 -9.20 3.32 37.66
N GLY A 10 -8.94 2.03 37.48
CA GLY A 10 -8.17 1.50 36.38
C GLY A 10 -8.79 2.04 35.10
N VAL A 11 -8.07 2.95 34.45
CA VAL A 11 -8.29 3.26 33.05
C VAL A 11 -8.09 1.92 32.35
N GLN A 12 -9.20 1.22 32.10
CA GLN A 12 -9.23 0.05 31.28
C GLN A 12 -8.90 0.55 29.89
N LEU A 13 -7.60 0.56 29.59
CA LEU A 13 -7.08 0.67 28.23
C LEU A 13 -7.79 -0.44 27.48
N ALA A 14 -8.88 -0.06 26.81
CA ALA A 14 -9.51 -0.91 25.84
C ALA A 14 -8.37 -1.32 24.92
N THR A 15 -8.02 -2.60 24.97
CA THR A 15 -7.28 -3.23 23.88
C THR A 15 -8.20 -3.06 22.68
N GLN A 16 -8.01 -1.94 21.97
CA GLN A 16 -8.49 -1.82 20.62
C GLN A 16 -7.92 -3.08 19.96
N ASN A 17 -8.80 -4.02 19.61
CA ASN A 17 -8.54 -4.86 18.48
C ASN A 17 -8.41 -3.87 17.32
N GLU A 18 -7.21 -3.30 17.15
CA GLU A 18 -6.86 -2.50 16.00
C GLU A 18 -7.25 -3.35 14.81
N ALA A 19 -8.25 -2.91 14.06
CA ALA A 19 -8.61 -3.55 12.81
C ALA A 19 -7.41 -3.40 11.88
N LYS A 20 -6.48 -4.34 11.97
CA LYS A 20 -5.22 -4.32 11.21
C LYS A 20 -5.56 -4.52 9.74
N MET A 21 -5.44 -3.47 8.96
CA MET A 21 -5.51 -3.56 7.51
C MET A 21 -4.22 -4.19 6.98
N VAL A 22 -4.37 -5.21 6.13
CA VAL A 22 -3.23 -5.85 5.45
C VAL A 22 -3.27 -5.47 3.98
N LEU A 23 -2.31 -4.67 3.54
CA LEU A 23 -2.11 -4.37 2.13
C LEU A 23 -1.16 -5.38 1.48
N LYS A 24 -1.47 -5.81 0.26
CA LYS A 24 -0.64 -6.72 -0.54
C LYS A 24 -0.36 -6.12 -1.91
N ASN A 25 0.76 -6.52 -2.50
CA ASN A 25 1.06 -6.17 -3.88
C ASN A 25 -0.01 -6.78 -4.81
N LYS A 26 -0.56 -5.97 -5.71
CA LYS A 26 -1.52 -6.44 -6.72
C LYS A 26 -0.81 -7.42 -7.65
N SER A 27 -1.45 -8.54 -7.93
CA SER A 27 -0.91 -9.51 -8.88
C SER A 27 -0.99 -8.94 -10.29
N PRO A 28 0.06 -9.05 -11.11
CA PRO A 28 0.02 -8.58 -12.49
C PRO A 28 -1.02 -9.36 -13.29
N ARG A 29 -1.66 -8.68 -14.25
CA ARG A 29 -2.58 -9.32 -15.20
C ARG A 29 -1.81 -9.72 -16.45
N TRP A 30 -2.17 -10.86 -17.04
CA TRP A 30 -1.69 -11.23 -18.36
C TRP A 30 -2.24 -10.27 -19.41
N HIS A 31 -1.36 -9.73 -20.23
CA HIS A 31 -1.73 -8.82 -21.31
C HIS A 31 -1.51 -9.49 -22.67
N GLU A 32 -2.58 -10.09 -23.20
CA GLU A 32 -2.55 -10.91 -24.42
C GLU A 32 -1.82 -10.22 -25.60
N PRO A 33 -2.10 -8.96 -25.98
CA PRO A 33 -1.43 -8.36 -27.14
C PRO A 33 0.09 -8.16 -26.98
N LEU A 34 0.58 -8.04 -25.75
CA LEU A 34 2.02 -7.85 -25.47
C LEU A 34 2.68 -9.12 -24.93
N GLN A 35 1.91 -10.20 -24.74
CA GLN A 35 2.35 -11.48 -24.18
C GLN A 35 3.23 -11.31 -22.93
N CYS A 36 2.79 -10.46 -22.00
CA CYS A 36 3.54 -10.16 -20.78
C CYS A 36 2.63 -9.98 -19.56
N TRP A 37 3.20 -10.26 -18.39
CA TRP A 37 2.58 -9.93 -17.10
C TRP A 37 2.83 -8.46 -16.79
N ARG A 38 1.77 -7.69 -16.60
CA ARG A 38 1.88 -6.27 -16.25
C ARG A 38 0.78 -5.81 -15.32
N LEU A 39 1.09 -4.76 -14.57
CA LEU A 39 0.09 -3.92 -13.93
C LEU A 39 -0.37 -2.82 -14.88
N ASN A 40 -1.60 -2.36 -14.71
CA ASN A 40 -2.15 -1.24 -15.45
C ASN A 40 -2.01 0.04 -14.62
N PHE A 41 -1.05 0.88 -15.00
CA PHE A 41 -0.80 2.14 -14.34
C PHE A 41 -1.50 3.34 -14.98
N HIS A 42 -2.38 3.13 -15.97
CA HIS A 42 -3.12 4.21 -16.66
C HIS A 42 -2.24 5.36 -17.18
N GLY A 43 -1.03 5.04 -17.65
CA GLY A 43 -0.06 6.05 -18.11
C GLY A 43 0.62 6.86 -17.00
N ARG A 44 0.31 6.61 -15.72
CA ARG A 44 0.98 7.24 -14.58
C ARG A 44 2.42 6.79 -14.43
N VAL A 45 2.72 5.55 -14.81
CA VAL A 45 4.08 4.96 -14.78
C VAL A 45 4.53 4.69 -16.20
N THR A 46 5.69 5.23 -16.56
CA THR A 46 6.20 5.24 -17.95
C THR A 46 7.56 4.57 -18.10
N VAL A 47 8.27 4.32 -16.99
CA VAL A 47 9.59 3.69 -16.99
C VAL A 47 9.53 2.37 -16.24
N ALA A 48 10.08 1.30 -16.84
CA ALA A 48 10.19 0.01 -16.18
C ALA A 48 11.14 0.08 -14.98
N SER A 49 10.72 -0.46 -13.84
CA SER A 49 11.51 -0.50 -12.61
C SER A 49 10.94 -1.54 -11.65
N VAL A 50 11.81 -2.15 -10.85
CA VAL A 50 11.40 -3.02 -9.71
C VAL A 50 10.68 -2.25 -8.60
N LYS A 51 10.67 -0.91 -8.69
CA LYS A 51 9.96 -0.01 -7.78
C LYS A 51 8.51 0.24 -8.21
N ASN A 52 8.07 -0.26 -9.36
CA ASN A 52 6.70 -0.08 -9.81
C ASN A 52 5.78 -1.08 -9.11
N PHE A 53 4.82 -0.60 -8.32
CA PHE A 53 3.89 -1.47 -7.60
C PHE A 53 2.52 -0.80 -7.39
N GLN A 54 1.52 -1.65 -7.18
CA GLN A 54 0.19 -1.28 -6.70
C GLN A 54 -0.10 -2.08 -5.44
N LEU A 55 -0.68 -1.47 -4.42
CA LEU A 55 -1.14 -2.16 -3.21
C LEU A 55 -2.66 -2.15 -3.14
N VAL A 56 -3.22 -3.29 -2.74
CA VAL A 56 -4.66 -3.53 -2.55
C VAL A 56 -4.91 -4.12 -1.16
N ALA A 57 -6.11 -3.93 -0.62
CA ALA A 57 -6.49 -4.55 0.66
C ALA A 57 -6.64 -6.07 0.53
N SER A 58 -6.14 -6.81 1.52
CA SER A 58 -6.28 -8.27 1.57
C SER A 58 -7.73 -8.65 1.88
N GLY A 59 -8.33 -9.51 1.07
CA GLY A 59 -9.68 -10.05 1.30
C GLY A 59 -10.82 -9.29 0.61
N GLU A 60 -10.52 -8.18 -0.07
CA GLU A 60 -11.51 -7.40 -0.84
C GLU A 60 -11.31 -7.50 -2.37
N SER A 61 -10.17 -8.06 -2.81
CA SER A 61 -9.93 -8.32 -4.22
C SER A 61 -10.70 -9.56 -4.67
N ASP A 62 -11.88 -9.35 -5.24
CA ASP A 62 -12.54 -10.36 -6.08
C ASP A 62 -11.57 -10.72 -7.22
N PRO A 63 -11.14 -11.99 -7.36
CA PRO A 63 -10.24 -12.41 -8.43
C PRO A 63 -10.80 -12.16 -9.84
N ASN A 64 -12.10 -11.91 -9.98
CA ASN A 64 -12.75 -11.51 -11.23
C ASN A 64 -12.87 -10.00 -11.40
N ASN A 65 -12.64 -9.21 -10.34
CA ASN A 65 -12.61 -7.76 -10.43
C ASN A 65 -11.27 -7.33 -11.02
N GLN A 66 -11.28 -7.18 -12.35
CA GLN A 66 -10.12 -6.74 -13.12
C GLN A 66 -9.92 -5.22 -13.05
N ASP A 67 -10.82 -4.51 -12.39
CA ASP A 67 -10.75 -3.06 -12.30
C ASP A 67 -9.69 -2.64 -11.27
N ASP A 68 -9.11 -1.48 -11.50
CA ASP A 68 -8.08 -0.90 -10.63
C ASP A 68 -8.69 -0.03 -9.51
N ASP A 69 -10.00 -0.11 -9.35
CA ASP A 69 -10.79 0.62 -8.36
C ASP A 69 -10.45 0.21 -6.92
N ASP A 70 -9.75 -0.90 -6.70
CA ASP A 70 -9.30 -1.40 -5.39
C ASP A 70 -7.87 -0.94 -5.00
N VAL A 71 -7.14 -0.27 -5.89
CA VAL A 71 -5.74 0.15 -5.65
C VAL A 71 -5.66 1.29 -4.63
N ILE A 72 -5.20 0.99 -3.42
CA ILE A 72 -5.05 1.96 -2.33
C ILE A 72 -3.77 2.80 -2.49
N LEU A 73 -2.70 2.21 -3.00
CA LEU A 73 -1.44 2.91 -3.26
C LEU A 73 -0.85 2.45 -4.60
N GLN A 74 -0.57 3.40 -5.48
CA GLN A 74 0.15 3.19 -6.72
C GLN A 74 1.43 4.02 -6.71
N PHE A 75 2.56 3.37 -6.96
CA PHE A 75 3.85 4.02 -7.04
C PHE A 75 4.64 3.50 -8.23
N GLY A 76 5.36 4.38 -8.91
CA GLY A 76 6.24 3.94 -9.98
C GLY A 76 7.03 5.05 -10.66
N LYS A 77 8.00 4.62 -11.47
CA LYS A 77 9.01 5.46 -12.09
C LYS A 77 8.50 6.13 -13.36
N ILE A 78 8.82 7.41 -13.52
CA ILE A 78 8.53 8.20 -14.72
C ILE A 78 9.75 8.92 -15.30
N GLY A 79 10.88 8.89 -14.60
CA GLY A 79 12.16 9.46 -15.04
C GLY A 79 13.33 8.91 -14.20
N LYS A 80 14.54 9.46 -14.35
CA LYS A 80 15.75 8.98 -13.66
C LYS A 80 15.56 8.90 -12.14
N ASP A 81 15.11 10.01 -11.55
CA ASP A 81 14.88 10.17 -10.11
C ASP A 81 13.47 10.72 -9.84
N LEU A 82 12.55 10.49 -10.78
CA LEU A 82 11.19 11.01 -10.74
C LEU A 82 10.18 9.87 -10.68
N PHE A 83 9.26 9.98 -9.73
CA PHE A 83 8.27 8.96 -9.43
C PHE A 83 6.89 9.60 -9.24
N THR A 84 5.85 8.85 -9.58
CA THR A 84 4.46 9.17 -9.24
C THR A 84 4.05 8.39 -7.99
N MET A 85 3.21 9.00 -7.15
CA MET A 85 2.59 8.37 -5.98
C MET A 85 1.12 8.78 -5.91
N ASP A 86 0.22 7.84 -6.18
CA ASP A 86 -1.22 8.02 -6.05
C ASP A 86 -1.68 7.19 -4.85
N TYR A 87 -2.38 7.80 -3.89
CA TYR A 87 -2.89 7.11 -2.71
C TYR A 87 -4.35 7.46 -2.46
N ARG A 88 -5.07 6.54 -1.81
CA ARG A 88 -6.48 6.72 -1.45
C ARG A 88 -6.71 6.35 0.01
N TYR A 89 -7.86 6.76 0.54
CA TYR A 89 -8.37 6.30 1.82
C TYR A 89 -8.27 4.76 1.88
N PRO A 90 -7.86 4.15 3.02
CA PRO A 90 -7.74 4.74 4.35
C PRO A 90 -6.33 5.20 4.76
N ILE A 91 -5.34 5.19 3.87
CA ILE A 91 -3.98 5.58 4.24
C ILE A 91 -3.78 7.09 4.07
N SER A 92 -3.00 7.69 4.96
CA SER A 92 -2.55 9.08 4.82
C SER A 92 -1.39 9.20 3.83
N ALA A 93 -1.15 10.41 3.34
CA ALA A 93 0.03 10.73 2.52
C ALA A 93 1.33 10.30 3.19
N PHE A 94 1.44 10.48 4.52
CA PHE A 94 2.63 10.11 5.28
C PHE A 94 2.86 8.59 5.27
N GLN A 95 1.82 7.80 5.52
CA GLN A 95 1.91 6.34 5.46
C GLN A 95 2.27 5.86 4.04
N ALA A 96 1.59 6.40 3.03
CA ALA A 96 1.88 6.11 1.62
C ALA A 96 3.34 6.41 1.27
N PHE A 97 3.82 7.59 1.64
CA PHE A 97 5.19 8.01 1.40
C PHE A 97 6.20 7.11 2.12
N ALA A 98 5.98 6.83 3.40
CA ALA A 98 6.84 5.94 4.19
C ALA A 98 6.96 4.56 3.55
N ILE A 99 5.85 3.98 3.08
CA ILE A 99 5.86 2.71 2.33
C ILE A 99 6.71 2.83 1.05
N CYS A 100 6.53 3.89 0.25
CA CYS A 100 7.26 4.08 -0.99
C CYS A 100 8.78 4.19 -0.76
N VAL A 101 9.21 4.90 0.30
CA VAL A 101 10.62 5.06 0.67
C VAL A 101 11.30 3.71 0.93
N THR A 102 10.58 2.72 1.50
CA THR A 102 11.15 1.37 1.73
C THR A 102 11.61 0.66 0.46
N ASN A 103 11.06 1.04 -0.71
CA ASN A 103 11.43 0.44 -1.99
C ASN A 103 12.64 1.12 -2.68
N PHE A 104 13.15 2.24 -2.16
CA PHE A 104 14.27 2.96 -2.81
C PHE A 104 15.62 2.25 -2.72
N ASN A 105 15.81 1.37 -1.73
CA ASN A 105 17.05 0.59 -1.59
C ASN A 105 17.18 -0.52 -2.65
N LYS A 106 16.15 -0.77 -3.46
CA LYS A 106 16.23 -1.72 -4.57
C LYS A 106 16.94 -1.03 -5.74
N SER A 107 18.17 -1.45 -6.03
CA SER A 107 18.90 -0.97 -7.21
C SER A 107 18.12 -1.32 -8.48
N ASP A 108 17.88 -0.33 -9.33
CA ASP A 108 17.45 -0.61 -10.71
C ASP A 108 18.73 -1.05 -11.46
N PRO A 109 18.81 -2.27 -11.99
CA PRO A 109 19.92 -2.61 -12.88
C PRO A 109 19.76 -1.76 -14.15
N GLY A 110 20.62 -0.75 -14.32
CA GLY A 110 20.66 0.11 -15.53
C GLY A 110 20.35 1.59 -15.32
N ALA A 111 20.73 2.19 -14.19
CA ALA A 111 20.96 3.64 -14.14
C ALA A 111 22.19 4.04 -14.94
#